data_AF-A0A2G4JIJ7-F1
#
_entry.id   AF-A0A2G4JIJ7-F1
#
_cell.length_a   1.000
_cell.length_b   1.000
_cell.length_c   1.000
_cell.angle_alpha   90.00
_cell.angle_beta   90.00
_cell.angle_gamma   90.00
#
_symmetry.space_group_name_H-M   'P 1'
#
loop_
_entity.id
_entity.type
_entity.pdbx_description
1 polymer ?
#
loop_
_entity_poly.entity_id
_entity_poly.type
_entity_poly.pdbx_seq_one_letter_code
_entity_poly.pdbx_strand_id
1 'polypeptide(L)'
;MKRLIYSLAFVVAIAATGTPAFAQQAGNLRVEFQGPGGHSSGAYGRVSALHAAARAVILMQQALPSGSYQITNLTGGNSVNSIASDGLIEMKLTAANAAAYQKLVAAVTNVAADGAAAENAFRGVKAGDVTSGAPATVRSVVTPF
;
A
#
# COMPACT_ATOMS: atom_id res chain seq x y z
N MET A 1 32.10 -15.35 -59.53
CA MET A 1 31.95 -14.28 -58.51
C MET A 1 30.67 -13.50 -58.77
N LYS A 2 29.56 -13.92 -58.16
CA LYS A 2 28.22 -13.29 -58.12
C LYS A 2 27.29 -14.40 -57.63
N ARG A 3 26.47 -14.16 -56.60
CA ARG A 3 25.60 -15.10 -55.86
C ARG A 3 26.19 -15.61 -54.53
N LEU A 4 26.46 -14.73 -53.57
CA LEU A 4 26.44 -15.12 -52.16
C LEU A 4 26.27 -13.94 -51.18
N ILE A 5 25.54 -12.90 -51.57
CA ILE A 5 25.27 -11.73 -50.70
C ILE A 5 23.82 -11.30 -50.89
N TYR A 6 22.86 -12.14 -50.51
CA TYR A 6 21.44 -11.75 -50.44
C TYR A 6 20.70 -12.41 -49.27
N SER A 7 21.41 -12.77 -48.19
CA SER A 7 20.79 -13.39 -47.01
C SER A 7 20.84 -12.51 -45.76
N LEU A 8 21.43 -11.32 -45.84
CA LEU A 8 21.55 -10.38 -44.71
C LEU A 8 20.78 -9.08 -44.95
N ALA A 9 19.64 -9.18 -45.64
CA ALA A 9 18.74 -8.05 -45.89
C ALA A 9 17.27 -8.40 -45.57
N PHE A 10 17.06 -9.35 -44.66
CA PHE A 10 15.72 -9.69 -44.15
C PHE A 10 15.67 -9.58 -42.62
N VAL A 11 16.26 -8.50 -42.06
CA VAL A 11 16.04 -8.11 -40.67
C VAL A 11 15.89 -6.59 -40.58
N VAL A 12 15.14 -5.98 -41.49
CA VAL A 12 14.67 -4.59 -41.34
C VAL A 12 13.32 -4.48 -42.03
N ALA A 13 12.24 -4.78 -41.30
CA ALA A 13 10.90 -4.21 -41.51
C ALA A 13 9.86 -4.95 -40.64
N ILE A 14 9.93 -4.77 -39.32
CA ILE A 14 8.67 -4.63 -38.57
C ILE A 14 8.66 -3.17 -38.15
N ALA A 15 8.14 -2.35 -39.07
CA ALA A 15 7.86 -0.96 -38.83
C ALA A 15 6.88 -0.87 -37.65
N ALA A 16 7.41 -0.35 -36.56
CA ALA A 16 6.78 0.51 -35.57
C ALA A 16 5.41 1.13 -35.98
N THR A 17 4.36 0.32 -36.00
CA THR A 17 2.98 0.76 -35.74
C THR A 17 2.64 0.44 -34.28
N GLY A 18 3.59 0.69 -33.38
CA GLY A 18 3.27 0.82 -31.97
C GLY A 18 2.62 2.17 -31.80
N THR A 19 1.29 2.18 -31.60
CA THR A 19 0.69 3.23 -30.76
C THR A 19 1.62 3.47 -29.57
N PRO A 20 1.83 4.69 -29.05
CA PRO A 20 2.60 4.85 -27.84
C PRO A 20 1.96 3.95 -26.78
N ALA A 21 2.58 2.79 -26.55
CA ALA A 21 2.23 1.92 -25.47
C ALA A 21 2.54 2.79 -24.27
N PHE A 22 1.48 3.33 -23.67
CA PHE A 22 1.54 3.92 -22.35
C PHE A 22 2.38 2.94 -21.53
N ALA A 23 3.61 3.34 -21.19
CA ALA A 23 4.56 2.43 -20.60
C ALA A 23 3.96 2.00 -19.26
N GLN A 24 3.58 0.73 -19.17
CA GLN A 24 3.00 0.17 -17.96
C GLN A 24 3.96 0.43 -16.81
N GLN A 25 3.44 1.03 -15.73
CA GLN A 25 4.22 1.41 -14.57
C GLN A 25 3.89 0.46 -13.42
N ALA A 26 4.93 -0.08 -12.80
CA ALA A 26 4.81 -0.88 -11.58
C ALA A 26 5.80 -0.36 -10.53
N GLY A 27 5.47 -0.57 -9.26
CA GLY A 27 6.33 -0.17 -8.15
C GLY A 27 5.79 -0.68 -6.83
N ASN A 28 6.66 -0.75 -5.82
CA ASN A 28 6.27 -1.21 -4.49
C ASN A 28 5.90 -0.02 -3.62
N LEU A 29 4.93 -0.24 -2.74
CA LEU A 29 4.49 0.69 -1.72
C LEU A 29 4.54 0.00 -0.36
N ARG A 30 4.96 0.78 0.62
CA ARG A 30 4.88 0.45 2.03
C ARG A 30 3.86 1.36 2.69
N VAL A 31 2.94 0.79 3.46
CA VAL A 31 1.98 1.51 4.31
C VAL A 31 2.27 1.16 5.75
N GLU A 32 2.73 2.14 6.52
CA GLU A 32 3.07 1.98 7.92
C GLU A 32 1.97 2.60 8.78
N PHE A 33 1.54 1.87 9.81
CA PHE A 33 0.58 2.31 10.81
C PHE A 33 1.29 2.41 12.15
N GLN A 34 1.06 3.51 12.87
CA GLN A 34 1.63 3.73 14.20
C GLN A 34 0.53 4.14 15.17
N GLY A 35 0.45 3.43 16.28
CA GLY A 35 -0.45 3.69 17.42
C GLY A 35 0.29 3.66 18.77
N PRO A 36 -0.45 3.80 19.89
CA PRO A 36 0.12 3.93 21.22
C PRO A 36 0.61 2.61 21.83
N GLY A 37 0.09 1.47 21.37
CA GLY A 37 0.36 0.15 21.94
C GLY A 37 0.01 0.02 23.43
N GLY A 38 0.59 -0.98 24.08
CA GLY A 38 0.51 -1.19 25.54
C GLY A 38 0.24 -2.64 25.94
N HIS A 39 0.25 -2.90 27.25
CA HIS A 39 -0.05 -4.23 27.80
C HIS A 39 -1.53 -4.58 27.55
N SER A 40 -1.80 -5.71 26.89
CA SER A 40 -3.16 -6.06 26.42
C SER A 40 -4.24 -6.05 27.49
N SER A 41 -3.94 -6.51 28.71
CA SER A 41 -4.90 -6.50 29.84
C SER A 41 -5.13 -5.11 30.44
N GLY A 42 -4.06 -4.41 30.83
CA GLY A 42 -4.16 -3.10 31.51
C GLY A 42 -4.50 -1.93 30.58
N ALA A 43 -4.31 -2.11 29.27
CA ALA A 43 -4.60 -1.11 28.25
C ALA A 43 -5.75 -1.52 27.32
N TYR A 44 -6.58 -2.48 27.75
CA TYR A 44 -7.74 -2.90 26.97
C TYR A 44 -8.61 -1.69 26.59
N GLY A 45 -9.10 -1.67 25.35
CA GLY A 45 -9.86 -0.55 24.80
C GLY A 45 -9.02 0.46 24.02
N ARG A 46 -7.68 0.41 24.08
CA ARG A 46 -6.84 1.19 23.16
C ARG A 46 -6.95 0.69 21.73
N VAL A 47 -6.65 1.58 20.80
CA VAL A 47 -6.50 1.30 19.37
C VAL A 47 -5.28 0.42 19.11
N SER A 48 -5.38 -0.46 18.10
CA SER A 48 -4.29 -1.31 17.65
C SER A 48 -3.87 -0.93 16.22
N ALA A 49 -2.57 -0.68 16.01
CA ALA A 49 -2.06 -0.32 14.69
C ALA A 49 -2.23 -1.46 13.67
N LEU A 50 -2.03 -2.71 14.09
CA LEU A 50 -2.26 -3.88 13.23
C LEU A 50 -3.74 -4.05 12.87
N HIS A 51 -4.68 -3.71 13.76
CA HIS A 51 -6.11 -3.73 13.43
C HIS A 51 -6.46 -2.65 12.41
N ALA A 52 -5.90 -1.44 12.54
CA ALA A 52 -6.04 -0.40 11.52
C ALA A 52 -5.52 -0.85 10.15
N ALA A 53 -4.35 -1.51 10.10
CA ALA A 53 -3.81 -2.09 8.88
C ALA A 53 -4.74 -3.14 8.28
N ALA A 54 -5.28 -4.06 9.09
CA ALA A 54 -6.24 -5.07 8.62
C ALA A 54 -7.53 -4.44 8.07
N ARG A 55 -8.05 -3.39 8.72
CA ARG A 55 -9.20 -2.63 8.19
C ARG A 55 -8.89 -1.96 6.85
N ALA A 56 -7.70 -1.38 6.72
CA ALA A 56 -7.25 -0.79 5.46
C ALA A 56 -7.22 -1.83 4.33
N VAL A 57 -6.74 -3.06 4.58
CA VAL A 57 -6.75 -4.14 3.59
C VAL A 57 -8.16 -4.44 3.06
N ILE A 58 -9.16 -4.52 3.94
CA ILE A 58 -10.55 -4.75 3.54
C ILE A 58 -11.07 -3.60 2.68
N LEU A 59 -10.76 -2.35 3.05
CA LEU A 59 -11.15 -1.17 2.27
C LEU A 59 -10.41 -1.10 0.91
N MET A 60 -9.16 -1.54 0.84
CA MET A 60 -8.39 -1.59 -0.41
C MET A 60 -9.04 -2.53 -1.41
N GLN A 61 -9.54 -3.69 -0.94
CA GLN A 61 -10.28 -4.63 -1.78
C GLN A 61 -11.57 -4.04 -2.37
N GLN A 62 -12.20 -3.10 -1.67
CA GLN A 62 -13.42 -2.45 -2.15
C GLN A 62 -13.14 -1.28 -3.10
N ALA A 63 -12.07 -0.53 -2.86
CA ALA A 63 -11.79 0.74 -3.54
C ALA A 63 -10.82 0.63 -4.72
N LEU A 64 -9.89 -0.32 -4.70
CA LEU A 64 -8.85 -0.43 -5.72
C LEU A 64 -9.30 -1.31 -6.90
N PRO A 65 -8.97 -0.95 -8.16
CA PRO A 65 -9.32 -1.77 -9.31
C PRO A 65 -8.71 -3.18 -9.24
N SER A 66 -9.45 -4.20 -9.67
CA SER A 66 -8.95 -5.57 -9.74
C SER A 66 -7.69 -5.67 -10.62
N GLY A 67 -6.70 -6.43 -10.17
CA GLY A 67 -5.41 -6.61 -10.85
C GLY A 67 -4.46 -5.41 -10.78
N SER A 68 -4.86 -4.29 -10.15
CA SER A 68 -4.01 -3.10 -10.02
C SER A 68 -3.05 -3.14 -8.83
N TYR A 69 -3.25 -4.09 -7.90
CA TYR A 69 -2.43 -4.23 -6.71
C TYR A 69 -2.30 -5.68 -6.25
N GLN A 70 -1.24 -5.96 -5.50
CA GLN A 70 -1.02 -7.22 -4.78
C GLN A 70 -0.41 -6.90 -3.42
N ILE A 71 -1.06 -7.33 -2.33
CA ILE A 71 -0.49 -7.25 -0.99
C ILE A 71 0.52 -8.40 -0.86
N THR A 72 1.77 -8.06 -0.56
CA THR A 72 2.88 -9.02 -0.44
C THR A 72 3.24 -9.30 1.01
N ASN A 73 2.89 -8.40 1.93
CA ASN A 73 3.14 -8.55 3.35
C ASN A 73 2.07 -7.80 4.17
N LEU A 74 1.67 -8.40 5.29
CA LEU A 74 0.87 -7.76 6.34
C LEU A 74 1.43 -8.24 7.67
N THR A 75 2.07 -7.35 8.43
CA THR A 75 2.74 -7.70 9.69
C THR A 75 2.65 -6.56 10.70
N GLY A 76 2.94 -6.84 11.97
CA GLY A 76 3.01 -5.82 13.02
C GLY A 76 2.84 -6.41 14.41
N GLY A 77 3.27 -5.63 15.40
CA GLY A 77 3.26 -6.04 16.80
C GLY A 77 4.43 -6.95 17.17
N ASN A 78 4.78 -6.95 18.46
CA ASN A 78 5.99 -7.62 18.97
C ASN A 78 5.69 -8.88 19.81
N SER A 79 4.59 -8.90 20.55
CA SER A 79 4.23 -10.00 21.45
C SER A 79 2.72 -10.21 21.50
N VAL A 80 2.30 -11.46 21.70
CA VAL A 80 0.88 -11.86 21.82
C VAL A 80 0.16 -11.18 22.99
N ASN A 81 0.89 -10.76 24.02
CA ASN A 81 0.33 -10.10 25.20
C ASN A 81 0.28 -8.57 25.11
N SER A 82 0.52 -8.00 23.92
CA SER A 82 0.63 -6.55 23.72
C SER A 82 -0.33 -6.07 22.63
N ILE A 83 -0.87 -4.87 22.81
CA ILE A 83 -1.58 -4.15 21.75
C ILE A 83 -0.52 -3.65 20.76
N ALA A 84 -0.71 -3.94 19.48
CA ALA A 84 0.26 -3.62 18.45
C ALA A 84 0.45 -2.10 18.33
N SER A 85 1.67 -1.65 18.58
CA SER A 85 2.10 -0.26 18.35
C SER A 85 2.27 0.05 16.88
N ASP A 86 2.57 -0.96 16.08
CA ASP A 86 2.92 -0.87 14.67
C ASP A 86 2.06 -1.82 13.83
N GLY A 87 1.91 -1.47 12.56
CA GLY A 87 1.32 -2.29 11.53
C GLY A 87 1.95 -1.92 10.19
N LEU A 88 2.14 -2.89 9.32
CA LEU A 88 2.85 -2.75 8.07
C LEU A 88 2.10 -3.49 6.97
N ILE A 89 1.84 -2.81 5.86
CA ILE A 89 1.42 -3.42 4.60
C ILE A 89 2.52 -3.15 3.59
N GLU A 90 2.99 -4.19 2.92
CA GLU A 90 3.80 -4.05 1.71
C GLU A 90 2.97 -4.56 0.53
N MET A 91 3.03 -3.82 -0.57
CA MET A 91 2.24 -4.13 -1.75
C MET A 91 2.94 -3.71 -3.02
N LYS A 92 2.65 -4.43 -4.10
CA LYS A 92 3.03 -4.06 -5.46
C LYS A 92 1.84 -3.43 -6.15
N LEU A 93 2.04 -2.29 -6.81
CA LEU A 93 1.06 -1.67 -7.70
C LEU A 93 1.43 -1.89 -9.16
N THR A 94 0.42 -2.02 -10.00
CA THR A 94 0.54 -2.11 -11.47
C THR A 94 -0.48 -1.19 -12.12
N ALA A 95 -0.04 -0.29 -12.99
CA ALA A 95 -0.85 0.71 -13.65
C ALA A 95 -0.50 0.85 -15.13
N ALA A 96 -1.47 1.29 -15.95
CA ALA A 96 -1.28 1.45 -17.39
C ALA A 96 -0.25 2.54 -17.76
N ASN A 97 -0.03 3.54 -16.91
CA ASN A 97 0.97 4.59 -17.09
C ASN A 97 1.31 5.27 -15.76
N ALA A 98 2.28 6.19 -15.79
CA ALA A 98 2.69 6.97 -14.62
C ALA A 98 1.56 7.78 -13.98
N ALA A 99 0.67 8.40 -14.77
CA ALA A 99 -0.45 9.17 -14.22
C ALA A 99 -1.46 8.28 -13.48
N ALA A 100 -1.77 7.11 -14.04
CA ALA A 100 -2.61 6.10 -13.39
C ALA A 100 -1.93 5.53 -12.13
N TYR A 101 -0.61 5.34 -12.16
CA TYR A 101 0.15 4.91 -10.98
C TYR A 101 0.02 5.91 -9.83
N GLN A 102 0.20 7.21 -10.08
CA GLN A 102 0.04 8.24 -9.04
C GLN A 102 -1.38 8.29 -8.48
N LYS A 103 -2.40 8.04 -9.31
CA LYS A 103 -3.79 7.91 -8.83
C LYS A 103 -3.96 6.70 -7.91
N LEU A 104 -3.34 5.56 -8.22
CA LEU A 104 -3.37 4.38 -7.35
C LEU A 104 -2.65 4.64 -6.02
N VAL A 105 -1.49 5.30 -6.04
CA VAL A 105 -0.78 5.69 -4.81
C VAL A 105 -1.67 6.57 -3.93
N ALA A 106 -2.31 7.59 -4.51
CA ALA A 106 -3.24 8.46 -3.77
C ALA A 106 -4.46 7.69 -3.22
N ALA A 107 -5.01 6.75 -3.99
CA ALA A 107 -6.10 5.89 -3.53
C ALA A 107 -5.67 5.01 -2.34
N VAL A 108 -4.48 4.41 -2.40
CA VAL A 108 -3.89 3.65 -1.28
C VAL A 108 -3.70 4.55 -0.06
N THR A 109 -3.20 5.77 -0.22
CA THR A 109 -3.04 6.74 0.87
C THR A 109 -4.37 7.08 1.55
N ASN A 110 -5.43 7.35 0.77
CA ASN A 110 -6.74 7.65 1.33
C ASN A 110 -7.32 6.46 2.09
N VAL A 111 -7.25 5.27 1.49
CA VAL A 111 -7.75 4.04 2.12
C VAL A 111 -6.97 3.68 3.39
N ALA A 112 -5.66 3.92 3.42
CA ALA A 112 -4.85 3.73 4.62
C ALA A 112 -5.30 4.67 5.74
N ALA A 113 -5.56 5.94 5.42
CA ALA A 113 -6.09 6.91 6.36
C ALA A 113 -7.49 6.50 6.86
N ASP A 114 -8.37 6.01 5.98
CA ASP A 114 -9.70 5.52 6.33
C ASP A 114 -9.64 4.28 7.25
N GLY A 115 -8.68 3.37 7.02
CA GLY A 115 -8.45 2.22 7.90
C GLY A 115 -8.01 2.63 9.31
N ALA A 116 -7.11 3.62 9.41
CA ALA A 116 -6.72 4.21 10.69
C ALA A 116 -7.90 4.92 11.38
N ALA A 117 -8.66 5.71 10.62
CA ALA A 117 -9.85 6.39 11.12
C ALA A 117 -10.92 5.41 11.63
N ALA A 118 -11.13 4.30 10.93
CA ALA A 118 -12.08 3.26 11.32
C ALA A 118 -11.71 2.60 12.66
N GLU A 119 -10.43 2.32 12.91
CA GLU A 119 -9.99 1.79 14.21
C GLU A 119 -10.11 2.84 15.32
N ASN A 120 -9.72 4.08 15.04
CA ASN A 120 -9.87 5.19 15.99
C ASN A 120 -11.34 5.38 16.38
N ALA A 121 -12.25 5.39 15.39
CA ALA A 121 -13.69 5.50 15.61
C ALA A 121 -14.25 4.29 16.38
N PHE A 122 -13.82 3.07 16.05
CA PHE A 122 -14.23 1.86 16.76
C PHE A 122 -13.90 1.90 18.25
N ARG A 123 -12.78 2.54 18.63
CA ARG A 123 -12.37 2.74 20.04
C ARG A 123 -12.80 4.08 20.62
N GLY A 124 -13.48 4.93 19.85
CA GLY A 124 -13.92 6.25 20.30
C GLY A 124 -12.79 7.26 20.56
N VAL A 125 -11.59 7.04 19.99
CA VAL A 125 -10.42 7.91 20.17
C VAL A 125 -10.46 9.05 19.16
N LYS A 126 -10.20 10.27 19.63
CA LYS A 126 -10.25 11.51 18.84
C LYS A 126 -8.86 12.12 18.67
N ALA A 127 -8.72 12.96 17.64
CA ALA A 127 -7.50 13.74 17.44
C ALA A 127 -7.24 14.63 18.67
N GLY A 128 -6.01 14.61 19.17
CA GLY A 128 -5.61 15.33 20.38
C GLY A 128 -5.70 14.49 21.66
N ASP A 129 -6.41 13.36 21.65
CA ASP A 129 -6.40 12.44 22.78
C ASP A 129 -5.00 11.89 23.00
N VAL A 130 -4.61 11.79 24.26
CA VAL A 130 -3.29 11.31 24.66
C VAL A 130 -3.37 10.06 25.52
N THR A 131 -2.39 9.20 25.36
CA THR A 131 -2.15 8.00 26.14
C THR A 131 -0.72 8.07 26.65
N SER A 132 -0.55 8.19 27.96
CA SER A 132 0.79 8.30 28.58
C SER A 132 1.65 9.41 27.98
N GLY A 133 1.04 10.53 27.58
CA GLY A 133 1.73 11.69 26.98
C GLY A 133 1.99 11.61 25.48
N ALA A 134 1.65 10.51 24.81
CA ALA A 134 1.75 10.34 23.36
C ALA A 134 0.37 10.32 22.69
N PRO A 135 0.24 10.57 21.37
CA PRO A 135 -1.04 10.48 20.67
C PRO A 135 -1.71 9.11 20.86
N ALA A 136 -2.99 9.13 21.24
CA ALA A 136 -3.79 7.92 21.43
C ALA A 136 -4.30 7.33 20.11
N THR A 137 -4.30 8.11 19.02
CA THR A 137 -4.79 7.71 17.70
C THR A 137 -3.77 6.87 16.92
N VAL A 138 -4.26 5.95 16.09
CA VAL A 138 -3.47 5.37 15.01
C VAL A 138 -3.38 6.37 13.85
N ARG A 139 -2.19 6.45 13.23
CA ARG A 139 -1.92 7.20 12.00
C ARG A 139 -1.24 6.30 10.97
N SER A 140 -1.39 6.62 9.69
CA SER A 140 -0.76 5.90 8.59
C SER A 140 0.22 6.78 7.80
N VAL A 141 1.28 6.21 7.26
CA VAL A 141 2.22 6.83 6.32
C VAL A 141 2.41 5.90 5.12
N VAL A 142 2.42 6.44 3.91
CA VAL A 142 2.62 5.68 2.67
C VAL A 142 3.92 6.12 2.00
N THR A 143 4.79 5.16 1.69
CA THR A 143 6.12 5.41 1.14
C THR A 143 6.41 4.44 -0.01
N PRO A 144 6.71 4.93 -1.23
CA PRO A 144 7.27 4.10 -2.30
C PRO A 144 8.68 3.60 -1.98
N PHE A 145 9.02 2.37 -2.39
CA PHE A 145 10.35 1.79 -2.18
C PHE A 145 10.79 0.82 -3.29
#